data_AF-A0A0Q3U339-F1
#
_entry.id   AF-A0A0Q3U339-F1
#
_cell.length_a   1.000
_cell.length_b   1.000
_cell.length_c   1.000
_cell.angle_alpha   90.00
_cell.angle_beta   90.00
_cell.angle_gamma   90.00
#
_symmetry.space_group_name_H-M   'P 1'
#
loop_
_entity.id
_entity.type
_entity.pdbx_description
1 polymer ?
#
loop_
_entity_poly.entity_id
_entity_poly.type
_entity_poly.pdbx_seq_one_letter_code
_entity_poly.pdbx_strand_id
1 'polypeptide(L)' 'AAWLKILVAQRSAGKQNWWEVDVEALGADELPMFVRVLEVLRTNIQHHLDAMESSRKEKMQH' A
#
# COMPACT_ATOMS: atom_id res chain seq x y z
N ALA A 1 2.01 -4.32 17.50
CA ALA A 1 2.07 -5.80 17.52
C ALA A 1 2.14 -6.36 16.10
N ALA A 2 1.11 -6.12 15.27
CA ALA A 2 1.03 -6.45 13.84
C ALA A 2 2.26 -6.04 13.02
N TRP A 3 2.59 -4.73 13.00
CA TRP A 3 3.70 -4.21 12.20
C TRP A 3 5.06 -4.83 12.53
N LEU A 4 5.31 -5.13 13.81
CA LEU A 4 6.56 -5.76 14.22
C LEU A 4 6.66 -7.19 13.67
N LYS A 5 5.54 -7.94 13.65
CA LYS A 5 5.48 -9.28 13.07
C LYS A 5 5.72 -9.26 11.56
N ILE A 6 5.11 -8.32 10.84
CA ILE A 6 5.31 -8.15 9.39
C ILE A 6 6.79 -7.90 9.07
N LEU A 7 7.44 -7.01 9.83
CA LEU A 7 8.87 -6.72 9.66
C LEU A 7 9.77 -7.93 9.96
N VAL A 8 9.44 -8.71 10.99
CA VAL A 8 10.15 -9.95 11.32
C VAL A 8 9.97 -10.98 10.20
N ALA A 9 8.74 -11.23 9.76
CA ALA A 9 8.44 -12.17 8.68
C ALA A 9 9.13 -11.76 7.36
N GLN A 10 9.12 -10.47 7.03
CA GLN A 10 9.84 -9.90 5.89
C GLN A 10 11.33 -10.19 5.95
N ARG A 11 11.97 -9.88 7.09
CA ARG A 11 13.40 -10.10 7.28
C ARG A 11 13.74 -11.59 7.21
N SER A 12 12.94 -12.44 7.85
CA SER A 12 13.13 -13.89 7.82
C SER A 12 12.97 -14.51 6.43
N ALA A 13 12.07 -13.96 5.61
CA ALA A 13 11.86 -14.40 4.24
C ALA A 13 12.84 -13.78 3.21
N GLY A 14 13.75 -12.90 3.65
CA GLY A 14 14.72 -12.23 2.78
C GLY A 14 14.08 -11.30 1.75
N LYS A 15 12.89 -10.75 2.05
CA LYS A 15 12.10 -9.94 1.12
C LYS A 15 12.35 -8.45 1.30
N GLN A 16 12.35 -7.72 0.19
CA GLN A 16 12.52 -6.26 0.22
C GLN A 16 11.21 -5.57 0.56
N ASN A 17 10.09 -6.16 0.16
CA ASN A 17 8.78 -5.60 0.39
C ASN A 17 7.94 -6.54 1.25
N TRP A 18 7.09 -5.96 2.10
CA TRP A 18 6.22 -6.75 2.99
C TRP A 18 5.20 -7.59 2.21
N TRP A 19 4.76 -7.14 1.03
CA TRP A 19 3.79 -7.85 0.18
C TRP A 19 4.38 -9.03 -0.59
N GLU A 20 5.70 -9.24 -0.51
CA GLU A 20 6.38 -10.40 -1.09
C GLU A 20 6.48 -11.58 -0.10
N VAL A 21 6.09 -11.35 1.17
CA VAL A 21 6.05 -12.37 2.21
C VAL A 21 4.81 -13.22 2.01
N ASP A 22 4.96 -14.53 2.20
CA ASP A 22 3.82 -15.46 2.14
C ASP A 22 2.76 -15.07 3.17
N VAL A 23 1.50 -15.03 2.72
CA VAL A 23 0.34 -14.74 3.56
C VAL A 23 0.22 -15.74 4.70
N GLU A 24 0.59 -17.01 4.47
CA GLU A 24 0.60 -18.05 5.50
C GLU A 24 1.67 -17.78 6.58
N ALA A 25 2.80 -17.16 6.21
CA ALA A 25 3.85 -16.78 7.15
C ALA A 25 3.51 -15.51 7.97
N LEU A 26 2.64 -14.67 7.43
CA LEU A 26 2.12 -13.47 8.09
C LEU A 26 0.96 -13.79 9.05
N GLY A 27 0.19 -14.82 8.72
CA GLY A 27 -1.00 -15.24 9.45
C GLY A 27 -2.25 -14.48 9.00
N ALA A 28 -3.38 -15.20 8.94
CA ALA A 28 -4.66 -14.67 8.47
C ALA A 28 -5.16 -13.45 9.27
N ASP A 29 -4.77 -13.33 10.54
CA ASP A 29 -5.14 -12.21 11.41
C ASP A 29 -4.56 -10.86 10.95
N GLU A 30 -3.48 -10.87 10.17
CA GLU A 30 -2.82 -9.66 9.69
C GLU A 30 -3.38 -9.19 8.32
N LEU A 31 -4.11 -10.05 7.60
CA LEU A 31 -4.74 -9.74 6.30
C LEU A 31 -5.64 -8.48 6.31
N PRO A 32 -6.51 -8.26 7.32
CA PRO A 32 -7.32 -7.05 7.37
C PRO A 32 -6.49 -5.76 7.43
N MET A 33 -5.30 -5.81 8.05
CA MET A 33 -4.40 -4.65 8.10
C MET A 33 -3.82 -4.35 6.71
N PHE A 34 -3.46 -5.39 5.95
CA PHE A 34 -2.97 -5.24 4.59
C PHE A 34 -4.01 -4.65 3.65
N VAL A 35 -5.26 -5.12 3.74
CA VAL A 35 -6.37 -4.56 2.97
C VAL A 35 -6.50 -3.05 3.25
N ARG A 36 -6.52 -2.66 4.54
CA ARG A 36 -6.60 -1.24 4.92
C ARG A 36 -5.46 -0.40 4.34
N VAL A 37 -4.22 -0.90 4.38
CA VAL A 37 -3.06 -0.18 3.83
C VAL A 37 -3.18 -0.03 2.31
N LEU A 38 -3.62 -1.07 1.60
CA LEU A 38 -3.82 -1.01 0.15
C LEU A 38 -4.96 -0.07 -0.25
N GLU A 39 -6.05 -0.02 0.53
CA GLU A 39 -7.15 0.93 0.32
C GLU A 39 -6.70 2.39 0.50
N VAL A 40 -5.90 2.67 1.53
CA VAL A 40 -5.30 3.99 1.74
C VAL A 40 -4.37 4.35 0.58
N LEU A 41 -3.52 3.42 0.14
CA LEU A 41 -2.62 3.64 -0.99
C LEU A 41 -3.39 3.94 -2.28
N ARG A 42 -4.44 3.16 -2.57
CA ARG A 42 -5.32 3.38 -3.73
C ARG A 42 -5.94 4.78 -3.68
N THR A 43 -6.42 5.20 -2.52
CA THR A 43 -7.03 6.53 -2.32
C THR A 43 -6.03 7.65 -2.59
N ASN A 44 -4.81 7.52 -2.08
CA ASN A 44 -3.75 8.51 -2.30
C ASN A 44 -3.34 8.60 -3.79
N ILE A 45 -3.23 7.47 -4.47
CA ILE A 45 -2.93 7.42 -5.90
C ILE A 45 -4.05 8.12 -6.70
N GLN A 46 -5.32 7.81 -6.39
CA GLN A 46 -6.45 8.44 -7.06
C GLN A 46 -6.45 9.96 -6.87
N HIS A 47 -6.22 10.43 -5.65
CA HIS A 47 -6.16 11.87 -5.36
C HIS A 47 -5.06 12.58 -6.19
N HIS A 48 -3.90 11.96 -6.39
CA HIS A 48 -2.86 12.52 -7.25
C HIS A 48 -3.24 12.52 -8.72
N LEU A 49 -3.90 11.47 -9.21
CA LEU A 49 -4.42 11.44 -10.59
C LEU A 49 -5.42 12.56 -10.83
N ASP A 50 -6.36 12.77 -9.91
CA ASP A 50 -7.37 13.82 -10.00
C ASP A 50 -6.72 15.22 -10.00
N ALA A 51 -5.72 15.44 -9.15
CA ALA A 51 -4.94 16.68 -9.13
C ALA A 51 -4.18 16.93 -10.44
N MET A 52 -3.56 15.89 -11.01
CA MET A 52 -2.88 15.98 -12.31
C MET A 52 -3.87 16.25 -13.45
N GLU A 53 -5.07 15.69 -13.39
CA GLU A 53 -6.13 15.95 -14.37
C GLU A 53 -6.65 17.40 -14.25
N SER A 54 -6.90 17.89 -13.04
CA SER A 54 -7.32 19.28 -12.80
C SER A 54 -6.29 20.26 -13.34
N SER A 55 -5.01 20.07 -12.99
CA SER A 55 -3.92 20.93 -13.48
C SER A 55 -3.80 20.93 -15.00
N ARG A 56 -4.07 19.79 -15.65
CA ARG A 56 -4.08 19.71 -17.12
C ARG A 56 -5.24 20.52 -17.72
N LYS A 57 -6.43 20.43 -17.14
CA LYS A 57 -7.62 21.17 -17.60
C LYS A 57 -7.43 22.68 -17.45
N GLU A 58 -6.87 23.14 -16.34
CA GLU A 58 -6.52 24.55 -16.11
C GLU A 58 -5.57 25.09 -17.19
N LYS A 59 -4.54 24.32 -17.55
CA LYS A 59 -3.58 24.69 -18.62
C LYS A 59 -4.18 24.75 -20.02
N MET A 60 -5.30 24.09 -20.27
CA MET A 60 -5.97 24.11 -21.59
C MET A 60 -7.01 25.23 -21.70
N GLN A 61 -7.36 25.88 -20.59
CA GLN A 61 -8.34 26.97 -20.52
C GLN A 61 -7.69 28.37 -20.55
N HIS A 62 -6.37 28.44 -20.44
CA HIS A 62 -5.54 29.65 -20.55
C HIS A 62 -4.70 29.62 -21.82
#